data_AF-A0A9R1GFW6-F1
#
_entry.id   AF-A0A9R1GFW6-F1
#
_cell.length_a   1.000
_cell.length_b   1.000
_cell.length_c   1.000
_cell.angle_alpha   90.00
_cell.angle_beta   90.00
_cell.angle_gamma   90.00
#
_symmetry.space_group_name_H-M   'P 1'
#
loop_
_entity.id
_entity.type
_entity.pdbx_description
1 polymer ?
#
loop_
_entity_poly.entity_id
_entity_poly.type
_entity_poly.pdbx_seq_one_letter_code
_entity_poly.pdbx_strand_id
1 'polypeptide(L)'
;MAQPALPDELLEEIFLRLPAAADLARASAACASFRRVIAGHPFLRRFRVLHPPPLLGILCWDLTPAQPPHPSAAAAATLAGADFSCPFLPPSPDRWYRRDVLDGRALFRPRFKAGSHSRNSMHRPSDLVTEFAVCDPLHRRYLLLPALPGHLADQVHQLDIVECEPFLAPPGGEEDSSFRDFRVMCLVRCTTKLVLFVFSSCAGQWLADPITFDVFGRVAALRRYYAHGCFCWQIYDGADMLVLDTRRMEFSTVDLPPPPGSYMRDMAIVEAGEGRFGMLTISDQVKRGVYHLLYATRCKDGNGANQWQPKPAISLPENYRYCIKGVAGGYLLLTGYPKYDRPTVDYFSLDLQTLQVEWFCQTGDYVMIGHLYADLPPPLSPPTL
;
A
#
# COMPACT_ATOMS: atom_id res chain seq x y z
N MET A 1 -32.85 24.42 31.53
CA MET A 1 -32.67 25.09 30.22
C MET A 1 -32.01 24.09 29.30
N ALA A 2 -32.66 23.69 28.21
CA ALA A 2 -32.05 22.79 27.24
C ALA A 2 -30.97 23.56 26.46
N GLN A 3 -29.73 23.08 26.50
CA GLN A 3 -28.63 23.63 25.73
C GLN A 3 -28.97 23.44 24.24
N PRO A 4 -28.88 24.48 23.39
CA PRO A 4 -29.18 24.33 21.97
C PRO A 4 -28.24 23.29 21.38
N ALA A 5 -28.82 22.25 20.76
CA ALA A 5 -28.04 21.23 20.08
C ALA A 5 -27.32 21.89 18.90
N LEU A 6 -25.99 21.75 18.87
CA LEU A 6 -25.20 22.15 17.71
C LEU A 6 -25.70 21.38 16.47
N PRO A 7 -25.94 22.06 15.34
CA PRO A 7 -26.25 21.42 14.07
C PRO A 7 -25.16 20.43 13.66
N ASP A 8 -25.55 19.36 12.97
CA ASP A 8 -24.63 18.31 12.51
C ASP A 8 -23.54 18.89 11.60
N GLU A 9 -23.84 19.88 10.76
CA GLU A 9 -22.87 20.48 9.85
C GLU A 9 -21.72 21.18 10.62
N LEU A 10 -22.03 21.83 11.74
CA LEU A 10 -21.00 22.46 12.57
C LEU A 10 -20.17 21.42 13.33
N LEU A 11 -20.79 20.32 13.77
CA LEU A 11 -20.07 19.21 14.38
C LEU A 11 -19.09 18.56 13.38
N GLU A 12 -19.51 18.37 12.13
CA GLU A 12 -18.63 17.88 11.07
C GLU A 12 -17.40 18.80 10.89
N GLU A 13 -17.60 20.11 10.75
CA GLU A 13 -16.49 21.06 10.59
C GLU A 13 -15.54 21.11 11.79
N ILE A 14 -16.05 20.88 13.01
CA ILE A 14 -15.22 20.77 14.22
C ILE A 14 -14.40 19.48 14.18
N PHE A 15 -15.04 18.34 13.90
CA PHE A 15 -14.36 17.04 13.92
C PHE A 15 -13.37 16.88 12.76
N LEU A 16 -13.59 17.51 11.60
CA LEU A 16 -12.64 17.54 10.49
C LEU A 16 -11.34 18.28 10.82
N ARG A 17 -11.31 19.11 11.87
CA ARG A 17 -10.09 19.80 12.33
C ARG A 17 -9.25 18.97 13.30
N LEU A 18 -9.74 17.82 13.75
CA LEU A 18 -8.97 16.90 14.59
C LEU A 18 -8.02 16.10 13.69
N PRO A 19 -6.70 16.36 13.71
CA PRO A 19 -5.79 15.73 12.75
C PRO A 19 -5.53 14.25 13.07
N ALA A 20 -5.65 13.85 14.33
CA ALA A 20 -5.39 12.49 14.76
C ALA A 20 -6.67 11.64 14.77
N ALA A 21 -6.65 10.49 14.09
CA ALA A 21 -7.73 9.51 14.16
C ALA A 21 -8.02 9.05 15.61
N ALA A 22 -7.02 9.11 16.49
CA ALA A 22 -7.19 8.81 17.91
C ALA A 22 -8.10 9.83 18.64
N ASP A 23 -7.98 11.13 18.32
CA ASP A 23 -8.87 12.17 18.86
C ASP A 23 -10.29 11.99 18.35
N LEU A 24 -10.43 11.69 17.07
CA LEU A 24 -11.74 11.43 16.46
C LEU A 24 -12.41 10.19 17.06
N ALA A 25 -11.64 9.12 17.33
CA ALA A 25 -12.14 7.93 18.01
C ALA A 25 -12.59 8.23 19.45
N ARG A 26 -11.84 9.07 20.19
CA ARG A 26 -12.26 9.55 21.52
C ARG A 26 -13.54 10.38 21.45
N ALA A 27 -13.68 11.28 20.46
CA ALA A 27 -14.90 12.07 20.26
C ALA A 27 -16.12 11.18 19.95
N SER A 28 -15.95 10.15 19.11
CA SER A 28 -16.99 9.16 18.80
C SER A 28 -17.41 8.32 20.03
N ALA A 29 -16.50 8.14 20.99
CA ALA A 29 -16.82 7.47 22.24
C ALA A 29 -17.59 8.36 23.25
N ALA A 30 -17.58 9.69 23.08
CA ALA A 30 -18.12 10.62 24.06
C ALA A 30 -19.67 10.66 24.10
N CYS A 31 -20.34 10.62 22.94
CA CYS A 31 -21.81 10.55 22.90
C CYS A 31 -22.35 9.95 21.59
N ALA A 32 -23.62 9.52 21.62
CA ALA A 32 -24.29 8.90 20.48
C ALA A 32 -24.42 9.83 19.26
N SER A 33 -24.69 11.12 19.49
CA SER A 33 -24.79 12.11 18.40
C SER A 33 -23.45 12.30 17.69
N PHE A 34 -22.34 12.40 18.43
CA PHE A 34 -21.00 12.52 17.84
C PHE A 34 -20.63 11.27 17.08
N ARG A 35 -20.89 10.08 17.67
CA ARG A 35 -20.70 8.82 16.96
C ARG A 35 -21.45 8.76 15.64
N ARG A 36 -22.72 9.20 15.62
CA ARG A 36 -23.54 9.21 14.40
C ARG A 36 -22.95 10.11 13.32
N VAL A 37 -22.54 11.33 13.68
CA VAL A 37 -21.91 12.28 12.74
C VAL A 37 -20.59 11.71 12.23
N ILE A 38 -19.73 11.25 13.14
CA ILE A 38 -18.38 10.76 12.83
C ILE A 38 -18.42 9.46 12.02
N ALA A 39 -19.36 8.55 12.30
CA ALA A 39 -19.53 7.31 11.53
C ALA A 39 -20.29 7.53 10.20
N GLY A 40 -20.72 8.75 9.91
CA GLY A 40 -21.40 9.10 8.67
C GLY A 40 -20.46 8.98 7.46
N HIS A 41 -20.95 8.35 6.39
CA HIS A 41 -20.19 8.19 5.14
C HIS A 41 -19.67 9.52 4.56
N PRO A 42 -20.47 10.61 4.49
CA PRO A 42 -19.98 11.89 3.96
C PRO A 42 -18.81 12.46 4.79
N PHE A 43 -18.92 12.40 6.11
CA PHE A 43 -17.88 12.85 7.03
C PHE A 43 -16.58 12.05 6.85
N LEU A 44 -16.67 10.71 6.89
CA LEU A 44 -15.49 9.84 6.76
C LEU A 44 -14.78 9.99 5.41
N ARG A 45 -15.54 10.19 4.33
CA ARG A 45 -14.98 10.48 3.00
C ARG A 45 -14.18 11.78 3.03
N ARG A 46 -14.75 12.86 3.56
CA ARG A 46 -14.07 14.16 3.69
C ARG A 46 -12.84 14.06 4.60
N PHE A 47 -12.98 13.33 5.71
CA PHE A 47 -11.90 13.12 6.67
C PHE A 47 -10.72 12.40 6.02
N ARG A 48 -10.94 11.29 5.29
CA ARG A 48 -9.87 10.54 4.60
C ARG A 48 -9.18 11.35 3.49
N VAL A 49 -9.89 12.28 2.85
CA VAL A 49 -9.29 13.19 1.85
C VAL A 49 -8.38 14.23 2.51
N LEU A 50 -8.76 14.74 3.68
CA LEU A 50 -7.99 15.76 4.41
C LEU A 50 -6.86 15.14 5.25
N HIS A 51 -7.09 13.95 5.79
CA HIS A 51 -6.23 13.25 6.72
C HIS A 51 -6.01 11.83 6.22
N PRO A 52 -4.85 11.53 5.61
CA PRO A 52 -4.50 10.17 5.22
C PRO A 52 -4.70 9.19 6.40
N PRO A 53 -5.25 7.98 6.16
CA PRO A 53 -5.43 7.01 7.24
C PRO A 53 -4.08 6.71 7.92
N PRO A 54 -4.00 6.68 9.26
CA PRO A 54 -2.73 6.48 9.94
C PRO A 54 -2.13 5.11 9.61
N LEU A 55 -0.80 5.03 9.54
CA LEU A 55 -0.10 3.74 9.54
C LEU A 55 -0.27 3.07 10.90
N LEU A 56 -1.03 1.97 10.95
CA LEU A 56 -1.39 1.27 12.18
C LEU A 56 -0.47 0.09 12.50
N GLY A 57 0.16 -0.53 11.50
CA GLY A 57 1.06 -1.65 11.77
C GLY A 57 1.59 -2.35 10.52
N ILE A 58 2.28 -3.46 10.78
CA ILE A 58 2.80 -4.37 9.75
C ILE A 58 2.02 -5.68 9.84
N LEU A 59 1.38 -6.08 8.74
CA LEU A 59 0.64 -7.33 8.61
C LEU A 59 1.52 -8.42 8.00
N CYS A 60 1.91 -9.41 8.81
CA CYS A 60 2.55 -10.67 8.37
C CYS A 60 1.59 -11.84 8.56
N TRP A 61 1.71 -12.61 9.64
CA TRP A 61 0.66 -13.54 10.04
C TRP A 61 -0.39 -12.78 10.84
N ASP A 62 0.08 -12.14 11.91
CA ASP A 62 -0.68 -11.19 12.72
C ASP A 62 -0.28 -9.75 12.42
N LEU A 63 -1.02 -8.82 13.03
CA LEU A 63 -0.69 -7.40 13.04
C LEU A 63 0.37 -7.12 14.12
N THR A 64 1.53 -6.61 13.72
CA THR A 64 2.44 -5.93 14.63
C THR A 64 2.05 -4.45 14.65
N PRO A 65 1.39 -3.96 15.72
CA PRO A 65 0.92 -2.59 15.78
C PRO A 65 2.07 -1.59 15.96
N ALA A 66 1.83 -0.34 15.60
CA ALA A 66 2.65 0.77 16.08
C ALA A 66 2.68 0.81 17.61
N GLN A 67 3.84 1.10 18.21
CA GLN A 67 4.06 1.07 19.65
C GLN A 67 4.34 2.48 20.21
N PRO A 68 4.01 2.76 21.48
CA PRO A 68 4.38 4.04 22.10
C PRO A 68 5.91 4.23 22.07
N PRO A 69 6.42 5.44 21.79
CA PRO A 69 5.71 6.72 21.79
C PRO A 69 5.10 7.15 20.45
N HIS A 70 5.02 6.30 19.43
CA HIS A 70 4.53 6.68 18.10
C HIS A 70 3.09 7.24 18.14
N PRO A 71 2.75 8.30 17.38
CA PRO A 71 1.41 8.90 17.39
C PRO A 71 0.28 7.92 17.03
N SER A 72 0.51 6.99 16.10
CA SER A 72 -0.47 5.95 15.75
C SER A 72 -0.67 4.87 16.81
N ALA A 73 0.16 4.79 17.86
CA ALA A 73 0.15 3.65 18.79
C ALA A 73 -1.21 3.46 19.48
N ALA A 74 -1.85 4.55 19.90
CA ALA A 74 -3.17 4.48 20.53
C ALA A 74 -4.25 3.97 19.56
N ALA A 75 -4.21 4.39 18.30
CA ALA A 75 -5.12 3.89 17.28
C ALA A 75 -4.83 2.42 16.93
N ALA A 76 -3.55 2.05 16.82
CA ALA A 76 -3.13 0.68 16.54
C ALA A 76 -3.51 -0.30 17.65
N ALA A 77 -3.46 0.12 18.92
CA ALA A 77 -3.90 -0.67 20.07
C ALA A 77 -5.38 -1.10 19.99
N THR A 78 -6.23 -0.33 19.29
CA THR A 78 -7.65 -0.70 19.09
C THR A 78 -7.83 -1.94 18.21
N LEU A 79 -6.79 -2.37 17.50
CA LEU A 79 -6.75 -3.58 16.69
C LEU A 79 -6.15 -4.78 17.43
N ALA A 80 -5.83 -4.63 18.71
CA ALA A 80 -5.35 -5.75 19.52
C ALA A 80 -6.39 -6.87 19.53
N GLY A 81 -5.99 -8.05 19.03
CA GLY A 81 -6.87 -9.23 18.92
C GLY A 81 -7.76 -9.27 17.67
N ALA A 82 -7.66 -8.29 16.76
CA ALA A 82 -8.30 -8.40 15.45
C ALA A 82 -7.62 -9.50 14.61
N ASP A 83 -8.42 -10.36 14.00
CA ASP A 83 -7.94 -11.48 13.18
C ASP A 83 -7.91 -11.10 11.70
N PHE A 84 -6.70 -10.92 11.17
CA PHE A 84 -6.44 -10.58 9.77
C PHE A 84 -6.19 -11.80 8.87
N SER A 85 -6.33 -13.02 9.41
CA SER A 85 -6.20 -14.26 8.63
C SER A 85 -7.45 -14.59 7.82
N CYS A 86 -8.58 -13.92 8.12
CA CYS A 86 -9.89 -14.13 7.49
C CYS A 86 -10.33 -15.62 7.48
N PRO A 87 -10.45 -16.30 8.65
CA PRO A 87 -10.76 -17.73 8.74
C PRO A 87 -12.14 -18.11 8.19
N PHE A 88 -12.99 -17.12 7.98
CA PHE A 88 -14.36 -17.24 7.46
C PHE A 88 -14.43 -17.25 5.92
N LEU A 89 -13.32 -17.06 5.20
CA LEU A 89 -13.29 -17.16 3.75
C LEU A 89 -13.54 -18.61 3.30
N PRO A 90 -14.52 -18.86 2.41
CA PRO A 90 -14.72 -20.18 1.83
C PRO A 90 -13.87 -20.39 0.56
N PRO A 91 -13.43 -21.62 0.27
CA PRO A 91 -13.36 -22.77 1.19
C PRO A 91 -12.21 -22.58 2.19
N SER A 92 -11.94 -23.57 3.05
CA SER A 92 -11.00 -23.53 4.20
C SER A 92 -9.88 -22.47 4.11
N PRO A 93 -9.64 -21.67 5.16
CA PRO A 93 -8.68 -20.57 5.17
C PRO A 93 -7.25 -20.96 4.80
N ASP A 94 -6.87 -22.22 5.02
CA ASP A 94 -5.56 -22.76 4.61
C ASP A 94 -5.34 -22.67 3.09
N ARG A 95 -6.42 -22.62 2.30
CA ARG A 95 -6.37 -22.40 0.85
C ARG A 95 -5.90 -21.00 0.49
N TRP A 96 -6.02 -19.99 1.35
CA TRP A 96 -5.82 -18.60 0.94
C TRP A 96 -4.45 -18.06 1.34
N TYR A 97 -3.87 -17.22 0.48
CA TYR A 97 -2.62 -16.49 0.71
C TYR A 97 -2.85 -15.01 0.44
N ARG A 98 -2.61 -14.17 1.45
CA ARG A 98 -2.74 -12.72 1.33
C ARG A 98 -1.67 -12.18 0.38
N ARG A 99 -2.09 -11.31 -0.53
CA ARG A 99 -1.24 -10.73 -1.58
C ARG A 99 -1.13 -9.23 -1.52
N ASP A 100 -2.15 -8.55 -1.01
CA ASP A 100 -2.13 -7.11 -0.89
C ASP A 100 -3.11 -6.62 0.17
N VAL A 101 -2.91 -5.38 0.63
CA VAL A 101 -3.80 -4.71 1.58
C VAL A 101 -3.94 -3.24 1.19
N LEU A 102 -5.17 -2.76 1.07
CA LEU A 102 -5.48 -1.37 0.73
C LEU A 102 -6.82 -0.96 1.33
N ASP A 103 -6.86 0.21 1.98
CA ASP A 103 -8.07 0.80 2.57
C ASP A 103 -8.85 -0.17 3.48
N GLY A 104 -8.13 -0.89 4.35
CA GLY A 104 -8.75 -1.85 5.26
C GLY A 104 -9.12 -3.20 4.64
N ARG A 105 -9.03 -3.33 3.31
CA ARG A 105 -9.35 -4.58 2.58
C ARG A 105 -8.09 -5.40 2.34
N ALA A 106 -8.20 -6.72 2.43
CA ALA A 106 -7.14 -7.66 2.14
C ALA A 106 -7.49 -8.51 0.91
N LEU A 107 -6.57 -8.56 -0.06
CA LEU A 107 -6.68 -9.41 -1.24
C LEU A 107 -5.98 -10.74 -1.00
N PHE A 108 -6.68 -11.80 -1.35
CA PHE A 108 -6.23 -13.18 -1.24
C PHE A 108 -6.28 -13.88 -2.60
N ARG A 109 -5.34 -14.80 -2.77
CA ARG A 109 -5.33 -15.77 -3.86
C ARG A 109 -5.20 -17.19 -3.30
N PRO A 110 -5.58 -18.24 -4.04
CA PRO A 110 -5.30 -19.60 -3.63
C PRO A 110 -3.79 -19.86 -3.46
N ARG A 111 -3.44 -20.58 -2.39
CA ARG A 111 -2.19 -21.34 -2.26
C ARG A 111 -2.22 -22.44 -3.29
N PHE A 112 -1.13 -22.60 -4.02
CA PHE A 112 -0.94 -23.79 -4.85
C PHE A 112 -0.89 -25.01 -3.93
N LYS A 113 -1.73 -26.03 -4.18
CA LYS A 113 -1.61 -27.32 -3.50
C LYS A 113 -0.27 -27.92 -3.88
N ALA A 114 0.57 -28.24 -2.90
CA ALA A 114 1.70 -29.15 -3.12
C ALA A 114 1.11 -30.55 -3.40
N GLY A 115 0.81 -30.83 -4.67
CA GLY A 115 0.29 -32.10 -5.15
C GLY A 115 1.44 -32.98 -5.68
N SER A 116 1.50 -34.20 -5.16
CA SER A 116 2.45 -35.29 -5.41
C SER A 116 2.95 -35.47 -6.86
N HIS A 117 4.21 -35.93 -6.97
CA HIS A 117 4.95 -36.39 -8.16
C HIS A 117 5.85 -35.36 -8.87
N SER A 118 6.79 -34.79 -8.12
CA SER A 118 8.19 -34.66 -8.56
C SER A 118 8.99 -34.03 -7.43
N ARG A 119 10.01 -34.72 -6.92
CA ARG A 119 11.02 -34.15 -5.99
C ARG A 119 11.85 -33.02 -6.62
N ASN A 120 11.56 -32.65 -7.88
CA ASN A 120 12.15 -31.55 -8.65
C ASN A 120 11.12 -30.52 -9.16
N SER A 121 9.85 -30.53 -8.71
CA SER A 121 8.90 -29.47 -9.06
C SER A 121 9.14 -28.24 -8.18
N MET A 122 10.23 -27.52 -8.49
CA MET A 122 10.40 -26.13 -8.09
C MET A 122 9.09 -25.40 -8.42
N HIS A 123 8.51 -24.70 -7.45
CA HIS A 123 7.27 -23.94 -7.59
C HIS A 123 7.23 -23.25 -8.97
N ARG A 124 6.11 -23.33 -9.71
CA ARG A 124 5.92 -22.55 -10.94
C ARG A 124 5.17 -21.24 -10.60
N PRO A 125 5.87 -20.13 -10.33
CA PRO A 125 5.26 -18.80 -10.28
C PRO A 125 4.53 -18.38 -11.56
N SER A 126 4.63 -19.17 -12.63
CA SER A 126 4.14 -18.91 -14.00
C SER A 126 2.64 -19.20 -14.22
N ASP A 127 1.91 -19.70 -13.24
CA ASP A 127 0.48 -20.02 -13.46
C ASP A 127 -0.39 -18.80 -13.22
N LEU A 128 -1.18 -18.42 -14.23
CA LEU A 128 -2.19 -17.38 -14.12
C LEU A 128 -3.25 -17.81 -13.11
N VAL A 129 -3.27 -17.14 -11.96
CA VAL A 129 -4.29 -17.39 -10.95
C VAL A 129 -5.59 -16.74 -11.41
N THR A 130 -6.65 -17.53 -11.53
CA THR A 130 -7.95 -17.09 -12.02
C THR A 130 -8.95 -16.78 -10.90
N GLU A 131 -8.64 -17.18 -9.66
CA GLU A 131 -9.52 -17.01 -8.50
C GLU A 131 -8.92 -16.04 -7.49
N PHE A 132 -9.75 -15.11 -7.00
CA PHE A 132 -9.37 -14.14 -5.99
C PHE A 132 -10.49 -13.96 -4.97
N ALA A 133 -10.11 -13.58 -3.75
CA ALA A 133 -11.04 -13.15 -2.73
C ALA A 133 -10.59 -11.83 -2.13
N VAL A 134 -11.52 -10.91 -1.92
CA VAL A 134 -11.27 -9.68 -1.16
C VAL A 134 -12.02 -9.80 0.16
N CYS A 135 -11.34 -9.46 1.26
CA CYS A 135 -11.85 -9.59 2.62
C CYS A 135 -11.79 -8.23 3.32
N ASP A 136 -12.83 -7.91 4.08
CA ASP A 136 -12.80 -6.92 5.15
C ASP A 136 -12.60 -7.72 6.46
N PRO A 137 -11.37 -7.78 6.99
CA PRO A 137 -11.06 -8.59 8.17
C PRO A 137 -11.79 -8.07 9.42
N LEU A 138 -11.99 -6.74 9.53
CA LEU A 138 -12.59 -6.12 10.72
C LEU A 138 -14.09 -6.41 10.79
N HIS A 139 -14.79 -6.38 9.65
CA HIS A 139 -16.23 -6.59 9.58
C HIS A 139 -16.63 -8.02 9.22
N ARG A 140 -15.64 -8.91 9.05
CA ARG A 140 -15.83 -10.31 8.66
C ARG A 140 -16.66 -10.48 7.39
N ARG A 141 -16.41 -9.62 6.41
CA ARG A 141 -17.07 -9.66 5.09
C ARG A 141 -16.09 -10.10 4.03
N TYR A 142 -16.60 -10.67 2.96
CA TYR A 142 -15.78 -11.04 1.82
C TYR A 142 -16.55 -10.96 0.52
N LEU A 143 -15.80 -10.84 -0.56
CA LEU A 143 -16.25 -10.97 -1.94
C LEU A 143 -15.36 -11.99 -2.64
N LEU A 144 -15.96 -13.06 -3.17
CA LEU A 144 -15.28 -13.93 -4.12
C LEU A 144 -15.42 -13.31 -5.51
N LEU A 145 -14.30 -13.15 -6.20
CA LEU A 145 -14.32 -12.60 -7.54
C LEU A 145 -14.75 -13.67 -8.54
N PRO A 146 -15.47 -13.30 -9.61
CA PRO A 146 -15.70 -14.21 -10.72
C PRO A 146 -14.35 -14.66 -11.29
N ALA A 147 -14.29 -15.91 -11.76
CA ALA A 147 -13.09 -16.40 -12.42
C ALA A 147 -12.73 -15.50 -13.62
N LEU A 148 -11.44 -15.27 -13.84
CA LEU A 148 -10.99 -14.58 -15.04
C LEU A 148 -11.52 -15.34 -16.28
N PRO A 149 -12.33 -14.70 -17.15
CA PRO A 149 -12.89 -15.35 -18.33
C PRO A 149 -11.82 -16.00 -19.22
N GLY A 150 -12.12 -17.20 -19.75
CA GLY A 150 -11.16 -17.97 -20.56
C GLY A 150 -10.58 -17.19 -21.73
N HIS A 151 -11.42 -16.47 -22.48
CA HIS A 151 -10.97 -15.64 -23.60
C HIS A 151 -9.99 -14.51 -23.19
N LEU A 152 -10.03 -14.04 -21.94
CA LEU A 152 -9.05 -13.09 -21.41
C LEU A 152 -7.76 -13.80 -21.01
N ALA A 153 -7.89 -14.95 -20.35
CA ALA A 153 -6.74 -15.80 -19.99
C ALA A 153 -5.96 -16.26 -21.23
N ASP A 154 -6.65 -16.59 -22.32
CA ASP A 154 -6.07 -17.06 -23.59
C ASP A 154 -5.19 -16.01 -24.28
N GLN A 155 -5.30 -14.72 -23.91
CA GLN A 155 -4.42 -13.65 -24.42
C GLN A 155 -2.98 -13.74 -23.88
N VAL A 156 -2.77 -14.59 -22.88
CA VAL A 156 -1.49 -14.86 -22.25
C VAL A 156 -1.13 -16.33 -22.42
N HIS A 157 -0.08 -16.60 -23.19
CA HIS A 157 0.45 -17.96 -23.29
C HIS A 157 1.16 -18.33 -21.98
N GLN A 158 0.73 -19.43 -21.35
CA GLN A 158 1.24 -19.85 -20.03
C GLN A 158 2.77 -20.06 -20.00
N LEU A 159 3.37 -20.47 -21.12
CA LEU A 159 4.82 -20.65 -21.23
C LEU A 159 5.61 -19.33 -21.24
N ASP A 160 4.95 -18.21 -21.54
CA ASP A 160 5.55 -16.88 -21.54
C ASP A 160 5.44 -16.19 -20.19
N ILE A 161 4.60 -16.69 -19.27
CA ILE A 161 4.39 -16.05 -17.97
C ILE A 161 5.63 -16.21 -17.10
N VAL A 162 6.20 -15.08 -16.72
CA VAL A 162 7.29 -15.05 -15.76
C VAL A 162 6.77 -14.76 -14.35
N GLU A 163 5.71 -13.95 -14.23
CA GLU A 163 5.12 -13.56 -12.94
C GLU A 163 3.67 -13.02 -13.09
N CYS A 164 2.77 -13.29 -12.12
CA CYS A 164 1.55 -12.49 -11.90
C CYS A 164 1.59 -11.87 -10.50
N GLU A 165 1.41 -10.56 -10.48
CA GLU A 165 1.28 -9.75 -9.28
C GLU A 165 -0.18 -9.24 -9.18
N PRO A 166 -1.02 -9.86 -8.33
CA PRO A 166 -2.36 -9.37 -8.05
C PRO A 166 -2.34 -8.35 -6.90
N PHE A 167 -3.12 -7.27 -7.04
CA PHE A 167 -3.18 -6.18 -6.07
C PHE A 167 -4.49 -5.42 -6.06
N LEU A 168 -4.72 -4.68 -4.97
CA LEU A 168 -5.87 -3.81 -4.81
C LEU A 168 -5.58 -2.43 -5.40
N ALA A 169 -6.60 -1.81 -5.97
CA ALA A 169 -6.55 -0.45 -6.45
C ALA A 169 -7.79 0.34 -6.03
N PRO A 170 -7.66 1.66 -5.82
CA PRO A 170 -8.82 2.52 -5.60
C PRO A 170 -9.82 2.44 -6.76
N PRO A 171 -11.08 2.85 -6.56
CA PRO A 171 -12.08 2.85 -7.62
C PRO A 171 -11.66 3.72 -8.80
N GLY A 172 -12.27 3.49 -9.96
CA GLY A 172 -12.07 4.33 -11.14
C GLY A 172 -12.58 5.75 -10.92
N GLY A 173 -12.23 6.67 -11.82
CA GLY A 173 -12.73 8.06 -11.80
C GLY A 173 -14.20 8.21 -12.22
N GLU A 174 -15.02 7.16 -12.06
CA GLU A 174 -16.43 7.15 -12.39
C GLU A 174 -17.19 8.03 -11.37
N GLU A 175 -18.05 8.93 -11.85
CA GLU A 175 -18.74 9.93 -10.99
C GLU A 175 -19.63 9.29 -9.91
N ASP A 176 -20.13 8.08 -10.16
CA ASP A 176 -20.99 7.30 -9.24
C ASP A 176 -20.21 6.36 -8.31
N SER A 177 -18.88 6.38 -8.34
CA SER A 177 -18.06 5.46 -7.54
C SER A 177 -18.28 5.67 -6.03
N SER A 178 -18.72 4.60 -5.37
CA SER A 178 -18.90 4.56 -3.93
C SER A 178 -17.55 4.46 -3.22
N PHE A 179 -17.49 4.93 -1.97
CA PHE A 179 -16.32 4.72 -1.11
C PHE A 179 -16.03 3.21 -0.87
N ARG A 180 -17.05 2.37 -1.04
CA ARG A 180 -16.93 0.92 -0.96
C ARG A 180 -16.34 0.28 -2.22
N ASP A 181 -16.36 0.99 -3.34
CA ASP A 181 -15.87 0.45 -4.59
C ASP A 181 -14.35 0.37 -4.55
N PHE A 182 -13.84 -0.67 -5.18
CA PHE A 182 -12.44 -0.96 -5.38
C PHE A 182 -12.24 -1.69 -6.71
N ARG A 183 -10.98 -1.79 -7.13
CA ARG A 183 -10.58 -2.64 -8.25
C ARG A 183 -9.58 -3.69 -7.76
N VAL A 184 -9.58 -4.84 -8.42
CA VAL A 184 -8.51 -5.83 -8.30
C VAL A 184 -7.79 -5.89 -9.64
N MET A 185 -6.48 -5.69 -9.61
CA MET A 185 -5.62 -5.72 -10.78
C MET A 185 -4.68 -6.92 -10.69
N CYS A 186 -4.56 -7.77 -11.74
CA CYS A 186 -3.42 -8.71 -11.87
C CYS A 186 -2.56 -8.23 -13.02
N LEU A 187 -1.36 -7.78 -12.68
CA LEU A 187 -0.31 -7.49 -13.63
C LEU A 187 0.43 -8.78 -13.94
N VAL A 188 0.26 -9.26 -15.16
CA VAL A 188 0.96 -10.44 -15.69
C VAL A 188 2.14 -9.98 -16.50
N ARG A 189 3.32 -10.43 -16.11
CA ARG A 189 4.56 -10.21 -16.84
C ARG A 189 4.84 -11.42 -17.71
N CYS A 190 4.78 -11.19 -19.02
CA CYS A 190 5.22 -12.14 -20.02
C CYS A 190 6.68 -11.87 -20.42
N THR A 191 7.28 -12.76 -21.20
CA THR A 191 8.63 -12.61 -21.76
C THR A 191 8.83 -11.32 -22.56
N THR A 192 7.79 -10.85 -23.26
CA THR A 192 7.87 -9.71 -24.19
C THR A 192 6.91 -8.55 -23.90
N LYS A 193 5.92 -8.76 -23.01
CA LYS A 193 4.87 -7.76 -22.72
C LYS A 193 4.33 -7.87 -21.30
N LEU A 194 3.71 -6.82 -20.80
CA LEU A 194 2.80 -6.84 -19.66
C LEU A 194 1.37 -6.96 -20.14
N VAL A 195 0.56 -7.67 -19.38
CA VAL A 195 -0.88 -7.75 -19.55
C VAL A 195 -1.52 -7.48 -18.20
N LEU A 196 -2.38 -6.46 -18.13
CA LEU A 196 -3.07 -6.06 -16.92
C LEU A 196 -4.55 -6.42 -17.03
N PHE A 197 -5.00 -7.34 -16.19
CA PHE A 197 -6.41 -7.64 -16.00
C PHE A 197 -6.97 -6.81 -14.87
N VAL A 198 -8.17 -6.26 -15.06
CA VAL A 198 -8.81 -5.39 -14.08
C VAL A 198 -10.22 -5.88 -13.80
N PHE A 199 -10.51 -6.17 -12.54
CA PHE A 199 -11.84 -6.40 -12.02
C PHE A 199 -12.36 -5.11 -11.40
N SER A 200 -13.62 -4.76 -11.70
CA SER A 200 -14.32 -3.65 -11.06
C SER A 200 -15.41 -4.17 -10.12
N SER A 201 -15.37 -3.74 -8.86
CA SER A 201 -16.41 -4.11 -7.88
C SER A 201 -17.75 -3.41 -8.14
N CYS A 202 -17.77 -2.20 -8.70
CA CYS A 202 -19.01 -1.49 -9.03
C CYS A 202 -19.81 -2.26 -10.09
N ALA A 203 -19.11 -2.78 -11.12
CA ALA A 203 -19.71 -3.56 -12.19
C ALA A 203 -19.79 -5.06 -11.89
N GLY A 204 -19.09 -5.54 -10.86
CA GLY A 204 -19.03 -6.95 -10.48
C GLY A 204 -18.37 -7.86 -11.54
N GLN A 205 -17.57 -7.30 -12.45
CA GLN A 205 -17.00 -8.04 -13.58
C GLN A 205 -15.58 -7.58 -13.94
N TRP A 206 -14.88 -8.45 -14.68
CA TRP A 206 -13.61 -8.11 -15.33
C TRP A 206 -13.86 -7.19 -16.53
N LEU A 207 -12.95 -6.26 -16.78
CA LEU A 207 -12.96 -5.49 -18.02
C LEU A 207 -12.77 -6.43 -19.22
N ALA A 208 -13.48 -6.12 -20.31
CA ALA A 208 -13.50 -6.95 -21.52
C ALA A 208 -12.18 -6.95 -22.27
N ASP A 209 -11.40 -5.87 -22.17
CA ASP A 209 -10.11 -5.74 -22.84
C ASP A 209 -9.02 -5.54 -21.79
N PRO A 210 -7.97 -6.37 -21.75
CA PRO A 210 -6.84 -6.15 -20.88
C PRO A 210 -5.95 -5.04 -21.43
N ILE A 211 -5.25 -4.34 -20.54
CA ILE A 211 -4.28 -3.34 -20.95
C ILE A 211 -2.94 -4.02 -21.19
N THR A 212 -2.37 -3.84 -22.38
CA THR A 212 -1.09 -4.43 -22.77
C THR A 212 -0.01 -3.37 -22.89
N PHE A 213 1.22 -3.71 -22.52
CA PHE A 213 2.37 -2.82 -22.67
C PHE A 213 3.60 -3.64 -23.09
N ASP A 214 4.25 -3.27 -24.19
CA ASP A 214 5.41 -4.01 -24.69
C ASP A 214 6.65 -3.76 -23.83
N VAL A 215 7.31 -4.86 -23.44
CA VAL A 215 8.47 -4.87 -22.56
C VAL A 215 9.63 -5.48 -23.32
N PHE A 216 10.39 -4.64 -24.02
CA PHE A 216 11.60 -5.06 -24.75
C PHE A 216 12.73 -5.43 -23.78
N GLY A 217 12.64 -6.59 -23.11
CA GLY A 217 13.67 -7.11 -22.21
C GLY A 217 13.85 -6.34 -20.88
N ARG A 218 12.99 -5.36 -20.59
CA ARG A 218 13.01 -4.63 -19.31
C ARG A 218 12.43 -5.51 -18.19
N VAL A 219 13.21 -5.83 -17.17
CA VAL A 219 12.72 -6.64 -16.05
C VAL A 219 12.02 -5.74 -15.03
N ALA A 220 10.68 -5.69 -15.05
CA ALA A 220 9.89 -5.30 -13.87
C ALA A 220 9.81 -6.52 -12.91
N ALA A 221 9.76 -6.46 -11.57
CA ALA A 221 9.93 -5.43 -10.54
C ALA A 221 10.16 -6.21 -9.20
N LEU A 222 10.32 -5.54 -8.05
CA LEU A 222 10.05 -6.17 -6.73
C LEU A 222 9.12 -5.34 -5.84
N ARG A 223 8.95 -4.04 -6.12
CA ARG A 223 8.19 -3.12 -5.27
C ARG A 223 7.32 -2.20 -6.10
N ARG A 224 6.04 -2.15 -5.72
CA ARG A 224 5.01 -1.26 -6.25
C ARG A 224 4.75 -0.14 -5.25
N TYR A 225 4.63 1.08 -5.75
CA TYR A 225 4.20 2.26 -5.00
C TYR A 225 2.92 2.83 -5.61
N TYR A 226 2.12 3.51 -4.80
CA TYR A 226 0.95 4.25 -5.27
C TYR A 226 1.10 5.71 -4.88
N ALA A 227 1.04 6.60 -5.87
CA ALA A 227 1.15 8.04 -5.67
C ALA A 227 0.40 8.78 -6.77
N HIS A 228 -0.39 9.80 -6.41
CA HIS A 228 -1.12 10.69 -7.31
C HIS A 228 -2.01 9.98 -8.33
N GLY A 229 -2.66 8.87 -7.91
CA GLY A 229 -3.50 8.11 -8.83
C GLY A 229 -2.74 7.16 -9.75
N CYS A 230 -1.43 6.99 -9.54
CA CYS A 230 -0.59 6.15 -10.38
C CYS A 230 0.06 5.02 -9.57
N PHE A 231 0.14 3.83 -10.18
CA PHE A 231 1.04 2.79 -9.69
C PHE A 231 2.41 2.93 -10.33
N CYS A 232 3.45 2.79 -9.53
CA CYS A 232 4.83 2.97 -9.95
C CYS A 232 5.66 1.74 -9.59
N TRP A 233 6.38 1.19 -10.57
CA TRP A 233 7.27 0.05 -10.39
C TRP A 233 8.69 0.41 -10.79
N GLN A 234 9.62 0.07 -9.91
CA GLN A 234 11.03 0.13 -10.22
C GLN A 234 11.39 -0.97 -11.23
N ILE A 235 12.03 -0.59 -12.33
CA ILE A 235 12.59 -1.51 -13.31
C ILE A 235 14.00 -1.91 -12.83
N TYR A 236 14.28 -3.21 -12.77
CA TYR A 236 15.59 -3.72 -12.38
C TYR A 236 16.65 -3.28 -13.40
N ASP A 237 17.78 -2.75 -12.91
CA ASP A 237 18.88 -2.22 -13.74
C ASP A 237 18.47 -1.05 -14.67
N GLY A 238 17.25 -0.54 -14.51
CA GLY A 238 16.69 0.51 -15.35
C GLY A 238 17.08 1.92 -14.89
N ALA A 239 17.31 2.80 -15.87
CA ALA A 239 17.33 4.24 -15.63
C ALA A 239 15.92 4.82 -15.42
N ASP A 240 14.86 4.02 -15.63
CA ASP A 240 13.47 4.48 -15.66
C ASP A 240 12.59 3.65 -14.73
N MET A 241 11.43 4.20 -14.43
CA MET A 241 10.36 3.61 -13.66
C MET A 241 9.15 3.41 -14.57
N LEU A 242 8.46 2.27 -14.44
CA LEU A 242 7.19 2.04 -15.10
C LEU A 242 6.07 2.69 -14.29
N VAL A 243 5.17 3.40 -14.96
CA VAL A 243 4.02 4.08 -14.35
C VAL A 243 2.74 3.66 -15.04
N LEU A 244 1.75 3.24 -14.26
CA LEU A 244 0.37 3.04 -14.70
C LEU A 244 -0.50 4.16 -14.14
N ASP A 245 -1.04 4.99 -15.03
CA ASP A 245 -2.08 5.96 -14.67
C ASP A 245 -3.41 5.20 -14.49
N THR A 246 -3.98 5.22 -13.29
CA THR A 246 -5.21 4.43 -12.99
C THR A 246 -6.51 5.11 -13.39
N ARG A 247 -6.44 6.38 -13.84
CA ARG A 247 -7.58 7.11 -14.41
C ARG A 247 -7.68 6.84 -15.90
N ARG A 248 -6.54 6.94 -16.60
CA ARG A 248 -6.44 6.71 -18.05
C ARG A 248 -6.29 5.23 -18.40
N MET A 249 -5.86 4.41 -17.43
CA MET A 249 -5.48 3.01 -17.64
C MET A 249 -4.37 2.87 -18.69
N GLU A 250 -3.39 3.78 -18.67
CA GLU A 250 -2.28 3.84 -19.62
C GLU A 250 -0.93 3.63 -18.91
N PHE A 251 -0.07 2.83 -19.53
CA PHE A 251 1.32 2.68 -19.10
C PHE A 251 2.22 3.76 -19.73
N SER A 252 3.19 4.21 -18.96
CA SER A 252 4.24 5.13 -19.40
C SER A 252 5.53 4.85 -18.65
N THR A 253 6.63 5.45 -19.09
CA THR A 253 7.93 5.38 -18.41
C THR A 253 8.35 6.75 -17.91
N VAL A 254 9.02 6.75 -16.75
CA VAL A 254 9.52 7.95 -16.10
C VAL A 254 10.99 7.76 -15.77
N ASP A 255 11.85 8.60 -16.33
CA ASP A 255 13.27 8.60 -16.02
C ASP A 255 13.49 8.83 -14.52
N LEU A 256 14.37 8.03 -13.93
CA LEU A 256 14.87 8.17 -12.57
C LEU A 256 16.22 8.87 -12.60
N PRO A 257 16.57 9.66 -11.58
CA PRO A 257 17.90 10.23 -11.51
C PRO A 257 18.93 9.10 -11.40
N PRO A 258 20.20 9.32 -11.78
CA PRO A 258 21.22 8.28 -11.70
C PRO A 258 21.31 7.69 -10.28
N PRO A 259 21.53 6.38 -10.13
CA PRO A 259 21.60 5.75 -8.82
C PRO A 259 22.69 6.38 -7.95
N PRO A 260 22.42 6.67 -6.67
CA PRO A 260 23.48 6.84 -5.71
C PRO A 260 24.07 5.46 -5.37
N GLY A 261 24.95 4.93 -6.25
CA GLY A 261 25.68 3.68 -6.00
C GLY A 261 24.95 2.39 -6.40
N SER A 262 25.04 1.36 -5.54
CA SER A 262 24.55 -0.05 -5.64
C SER A 262 23.62 -0.46 -6.80
N TYR A 263 23.85 -1.69 -7.31
CA TYR A 263 23.03 -2.42 -8.31
C TYR A 263 21.52 -2.54 -7.96
N MET A 264 21.16 -2.50 -6.67
CA MET A 264 19.77 -2.36 -6.23
C MET A 264 19.59 -0.99 -5.56
N ARG A 265 18.79 -0.13 -6.20
CA ARG A 265 18.33 1.14 -5.61
C ARG A 265 17.22 0.85 -4.61
N ASP A 266 17.54 0.94 -3.32
CA ASP A 266 16.49 0.96 -2.31
C ASP A 266 15.81 2.33 -2.36
N MET A 267 14.62 2.35 -2.94
CA MET A 267 13.88 3.57 -3.25
C MET A 267 12.40 3.44 -2.91
N ALA A 268 11.77 4.56 -2.55
CA ALA A 268 10.32 4.69 -2.48
C ALA A 268 9.85 5.86 -3.35
N ILE A 269 8.67 5.68 -3.97
CA ILE A 269 7.93 6.77 -4.60
C ILE A 269 6.83 7.20 -3.67
N VAL A 270 6.71 8.53 -3.52
CA VAL A 270 5.77 9.17 -2.62
C VAL A 270 5.07 10.33 -3.32
N GLU A 271 3.96 10.76 -2.74
CA GLU A 271 3.31 12.00 -3.16
C GLU A 271 4.10 13.19 -2.63
N ALA A 272 4.58 14.04 -3.53
CA ALA A 272 5.08 15.37 -3.21
C ALA A 272 4.01 16.44 -3.50
N GLY A 273 4.16 17.62 -2.89
CA GLY A 273 3.23 18.74 -3.10
C GLY A 273 3.12 19.16 -4.57
N GLU A 274 1.96 19.74 -4.92
CA GLU A 274 1.59 20.18 -6.28
C GLU A 274 1.41 19.04 -7.30
N GLY A 275 0.98 17.85 -6.86
CA GLY A 275 0.72 16.72 -7.76
C GLY A 275 1.99 16.12 -8.37
N ARG A 276 3.14 16.32 -7.73
CA ARG A 276 4.45 15.85 -8.20
C ARG A 276 4.85 14.55 -7.52
N PHE A 277 5.63 13.73 -8.21
CA PHE A 277 6.28 12.59 -7.57
C PHE A 277 7.45 13.04 -6.69
N GLY A 278 7.51 12.48 -5.50
CA GLY A 278 8.69 12.47 -4.65
C GLY A 278 9.37 11.10 -4.73
N MET A 279 10.69 11.10 -4.56
CA MET A 279 11.50 9.89 -4.47
C MET A 279 12.39 9.96 -3.25
N LEU A 280 12.36 8.92 -2.44
CA LEU A 280 13.19 8.75 -1.25
C LEU A 280 14.16 7.59 -1.48
N THR A 281 15.45 7.79 -1.22
CA THR A 281 16.49 6.75 -1.31
C THR A 281 17.41 6.79 -0.10
N ILE A 282 18.08 5.68 0.19
CA ILE A 282 19.04 5.61 1.29
C ILE A 282 20.44 5.95 0.76
N SER A 283 21.16 6.83 1.46
CA SER A 283 22.52 7.20 1.08
C SER A 283 23.51 6.03 1.27
N ASP A 284 24.29 5.71 0.24
CA ASP A 284 25.34 4.69 0.28
C ASP A 284 26.66 5.25 0.85
N GLN A 285 26.66 5.70 2.11
CA GLN A 285 27.84 6.26 2.78
C GLN A 285 28.42 5.27 3.80
N VAL A 286 28.77 4.07 3.31
CA VAL A 286 29.35 2.96 4.10
C VAL A 286 30.57 3.40 4.93
N LYS A 287 31.35 4.39 4.45
CA LYS A 287 32.63 4.80 5.05
C LYS A 287 32.52 5.48 6.42
N ARG A 288 31.36 6.04 6.79
CA ARG A 288 31.17 6.73 8.09
C ARG A 288 30.17 6.04 9.01
N GLY A 289 29.46 5.03 8.51
CA GLY A 289 28.38 4.40 9.26
C GLY A 289 27.21 5.35 9.57
N VAL A 290 27.10 6.49 8.90
CA VAL A 290 25.96 7.38 9.04
C VAL A 290 25.11 7.23 7.78
N TYR A 291 23.84 6.93 7.96
CA TYR A 291 22.88 6.84 6.87
C TYR A 291 21.99 8.08 6.88
N HIS A 292 21.74 8.62 5.70
CA HIS A 292 20.77 9.67 5.48
C HIS A 292 19.72 9.18 4.48
N LEU A 293 18.52 9.73 4.60
CA LEU A 293 17.49 9.57 3.59
C LEU A 293 17.57 10.76 2.63
N LEU A 294 17.79 10.49 1.35
CA LEU A 294 17.86 11.47 0.29
C LEU A 294 16.47 11.64 -0.31
N TYR A 295 16.00 12.87 -0.39
CA TYR A 295 14.70 13.20 -0.96
C TYR A 295 14.87 14.01 -2.24
N ALA A 296 14.16 13.64 -3.30
CA ALA A 296 14.10 14.40 -4.54
C ALA A 296 12.65 14.53 -5.01
N THR A 297 12.31 15.69 -5.57
CA THR A 297 10.98 15.93 -6.15
C THR A 297 11.10 16.12 -7.65
N ARG A 298 10.19 15.54 -8.42
CA ARG A 298 10.14 15.70 -9.87
C ARG A 298 9.43 17.00 -10.24
N CYS A 299 10.16 17.94 -10.81
CA CYS A 299 9.66 19.26 -11.20
C CYS A 299 9.93 19.49 -12.69
N LYS A 300 9.23 20.45 -13.30
CA LYS A 300 9.66 21.00 -14.59
C LYS A 300 10.84 21.95 -14.36
N ASP A 301 11.87 21.85 -15.19
CA ASP A 301 12.98 22.80 -15.22
C ASP A 301 12.57 24.10 -15.96
N GLY A 302 13.51 25.06 -16.05
CA GLY A 302 13.29 26.34 -16.73
C GLY A 302 12.98 26.23 -18.23
N ASN A 303 13.27 25.06 -18.84
CA ASN A 303 13.00 24.76 -20.24
C ASN A 303 11.76 23.88 -20.42
N GLY A 304 11.04 23.56 -19.33
CA GLY A 304 9.84 22.72 -19.34
C GLY A 304 10.09 21.21 -19.33
N ALA A 305 11.35 20.75 -19.27
CA ALA A 305 11.71 19.34 -19.18
C ALA A 305 11.57 18.82 -17.74
N ASN A 306 11.19 17.55 -17.58
CA ASN A 306 11.04 16.95 -16.25
C ASN A 306 12.41 16.63 -15.65
N GLN A 307 12.73 17.21 -14.49
CA GLN A 307 13.98 16.99 -13.77
C GLN A 307 13.73 16.70 -12.29
N TRP A 308 14.52 15.78 -11.73
CA TRP A 308 14.54 15.51 -10.30
C TRP A 308 15.39 16.55 -9.57
N GLN A 309 14.76 17.28 -8.64
CA GLN A 309 15.42 18.28 -7.83
C GLN A 309 15.65 17.75 -6.41
N PRO A 310 16.92 17.61 -5.96
CA PRO A 310 17.21 17.14 -4.62
C PRO A 310 16.78 18.16 -3.57
N LYS A 311 16.35 17.65 -2.42
CA LYS A 311 16.01 18.39 -1.20
C LYS A 311 17.07 18.10 -0.12
N PRO A 312 17.09 18.89 0.97
CA PRO A 312 17.99 18.60 2.09
C PRO A 312 17.85 17.15 2.58
N ALA A 313 18.98 16.52 2.85
CA ALA A 313 19.01 15.15 3.35
C ALA A 313 18.39 15.08 4.75
N ILE A 314 17.64 14.01 5.00
CA ILE A 314 16.99 13.75 6.28
C ILE A 314 17.89 12.83 7.09
N SER A 315 18.21 13.24 8.32
CA SER A 315 19.02 12.44 9.22
C SER A 315 18.24 11.23 9.74
N LEU A 316 18.86 10.06 9.68
CA LEU A 316 18.33 8.85 10.29
C LEU A 316 19.04 8.60 11.63
N PRO A 317 18.38 7.94 12.60
CA PRO A 317 19.02 7.55 13.84
C PRO A 317 20.31 6.76 13.62
N GLU A 318 21.32 7.04 14.42
CA GLU A 318 22.64 6.39 14.32
C GLU A 318 22.59 4.92 14.78
N ASN A 319 23.65 4.17 14.48
CA ASN A 319 23.84 2.76 14.88
C ASN A 319 22.94 1.72 14.20
N TYR A 320 22.21 2.12 13.16
CA TYR A 320 21.44 1.20 12.32
C TYR A 320 21.98 1.16 10.88
N ARG A 321 21.72 0.04 10.20
CA ARG A 321 21.68 -0.03 8.73
C ARG A 321 20.22 0.00 8.32
N TYR A 322 19.88 0.77 7.29
CA TYR A 322 18.49 0.96 6.91
C TYR A 322 18.14 0.23 5.61
N CYS A 323 16.88 -0.18 5.52
CA CYS A 323 16.22 -0.56 4.29
C CYS A 323 14.82 0.06 4.25
N ILE A 324 14.38 0.55 3.10
CA ILE A 324 12.99 0.97 2.92
C ILE A 324 12.11 -0.26 2.95
N LYS A 325 10.99 -0.20 3.66
CA LYS A 325 10.00 -1.29 3.71
C LYS A 325 8.81 -1.01 2.81
N GLY A 326 8.32 0.23 2.77
CA GLY A 326 7.23 0.63 1.91
C GLY A 326 6.60 1.95 2.35
N VAL A 327 5.53 2.35 1.67
CA VAL A 327 4.80 3.59 1.93
C VAL A 327 3.34 3.24 2.18
N ALA A 328 2.75 3.76 3.26
CA ALA A 328 1.33 3.64 3.53
C ALA A 328 0.89 4.71 4.53
N GLY A 329 -0.34 5.20 4.38
CA GLY A 329 -0.97 6.08 5.36
C GLY A 329 -0.26 7.41 5.62
N GLY A 330 0.41 7.97 4.59
CA GLY A 330 1.20 9.19 4.74
C GLY A 330 2.59 8.99 5.37
N TYR A 331 3.00 7.74 5.62
CA TYR A 331 4.30 7.41 6.17
C TYR A 331 5.13 6.55 5.21
N LEU A 332 6.44 6.80 5.19
CA LEU A 332 7.44 5.82 4.73
C LEU A 332 7.86 4.99 5.94
N LEU A 333 7.86 3.66 5.82
CA LEU A 333 8.40 2.79 6.86
C LEU A 333 9.78 2.28 6.47
N LEU A 334 10.72 2.35 7.41
CA LEU A 334 12.11 1.90 7.31
C LEU A 334 12.34 0.75 8.28
N THR A 335 13.10 -0.25 7.84
CA THR A 335 13.69 -1.27 8.71
C THR A 335 15.08 -0.81 9.13
N GLY A 336 15.34 -0.74 10.43
CA GLY A 336 16.64 -0.46 11.03
C GLY A 336 17.26 -1.70 11.63
N TYR A 337 18.36 -2.18 11.05
CA TYR A 337 19.16 -3.27 11.57
C TYR A 337 20.25 -2.71 12.49
N PRO A 338 20.24 -3.04 13.79
CA PRO A 338 21.30 -2.62 14.69
C PRO A 338 22.66 -3.10 14.19
N LYS A 339 23.68 -2.25 14.24
CA LYS A 339 25.04 -2.61 13.81
C LYS A 339 25.79 -3.49 14.79
N TYR A 340 25.43 -3.38 16.07
CA TYR A 340 25.94 -4.22 17.14
C TYR A 340 24.97 -5.38 17.27
N ASP A 341 25.50 -6.60 17.26
CA ASP A 341 24.84 -7.91 17.15
C ASP A 341 23.71 -8.13 18.18
N ARG A 342 22.64 -7.36 18.04
CA ARG A 342 21.42 -7.41 18.83
C ARG A 342 20.40 -8.20 18.03
N PRO A 343 19.72 -9.18 18.66
CA PRO A 343 18.73 -10.02 17.99
C PRO A 343 17.39 -9.29 17.83
N THR A 344 17.39 -7.98 17.57
CA THR A 344 16.18 -7.16 17.45
C THR A 344 16.21 -6.34 16.19
N VAL A 345 15.04 -6.16 15.58
CA VAL A 345 14.85 -5.29 14.42
C VAL A 345 13.95 -4.13 14.84
N ASP A 346 14.46 -2.90 14.67
CA ASP A 346 13.68 -1.69 14.91
C ASP A 346 13.06 -1.20 13.61
N TYR A 347 11.88 -0.61 13.69
CA TYR A 347 11.21 0.04 12.57
C TYR A 347 11.08 1.52 12.87
N PHE A 348 11.31 2.33 11.85
CA PHE A 348 11.20 3.79 11.92
C PHE A 348 10.24 4.27 10.86
N SER A 349 9.30 5.12 11.24
CA SER A 349 8.40 5.80 10.31
C SER A 349 8.96 7.18 10.00
N LEU A 350 8.79 7.62 8.76
CA LEU A 350 8.99 9.00 8.35
C LEU A 350 7.62 9.55 7.92
N ASP A 351 7.16 10.58 8.61
CA ASP A 351 5.99 11.35 8.21
C ASP A 351 6.30 12.10 6.90
N LEU A 352 5.54 11.85 5.84
CA LEU A 352 5.83 12.42 4.52
C LEU A 352 5.47 13.90 4.39
N GLN A 353 4.66 14.43 5.30
CA GLN A 353 4.29 15.84 5.34
C GLN A 353 5.33 16.66 6.10
N THR A 354 5.77 16.18 7.26
CA THR A 354 6.70 16.91 8.15
C THR A 354 8.16 16.51 7.96
N LEU A 355 8.40 15.37 7.29
CA LEU A 355 9.71 14.74 7.12
C LEU A 355 10.43 14.43 8.45
N GLN A 356 9.65 14.24 9.52
CA GLN A 356 10.14 13.80 10.82
C GLN A 356 10.23 12.29 10.89
N VAL A 357 11.34 11.80 11.45
CA VAL A 357 11.58 10.36 11.66
C VAL A 357 11.24 10.02 13.11
N GLU A 358 10.41 9.00 13.29
CA GLU A 358 9.96 8.52 14.58
C GLU A 358 10.21 7.02 14.70
N TRP A 359 10.44 6.55 15.92
CA TRP A 359 10.47 5.11 16.18
C TRP A 359 9.04 4.55 16.11
N PHE A 360 8.85 3.45 15.40
CA PHE A 360 7.54 2.89 15.08
C PHE A 360 7.20 1.66 15.94
N CYS A 361 8.06 0.64 15.91
CA CYS A 361 7.97 -0.54 16.76
C CYS A 361 9.29 -1.31 16.75
N GLN A 362 9.42 -2.29 17.65
CA GLN A 362 10.51 -3.26 17.65
C GLN A 362 9.96 -4.68 17.54
N THR A 363 10.67 -5.52 16.78
CA THR A 363 10.44 -6.97 16.74
C THR A 363 11.69 -7.73 17.18
N GLY A 364 11.57 -9.06 17.29
CA GLY A 364 12.71 -9.95 17.54
C GLY A 364 13.70 -9.99 16.36
N ASP A 365 14.36 -11.13 16.21
CA ASP A 365 15.50 -11.33 15.31
C ASP A 365 15.12 -11.56 13.84
N TYR A 366 13.83 -11.60 13.53
CA TYR A 366 13.33 -11.80 12.18
C TYR A 366 12.72 -10.52 11.61
N VAL A 367 13.02 -10.28 10.33
CA VAL A 367 12.45 -9.18 9.56
C VAL A 367 11.02 -9.52 9.17
N MET A 368 10.11 -8.58 9.40
CA MET A 368 8.71 -8.74 9.02
C MET A 368 8.57 -8.63 7.49
N ILE A 369 8.31 -9.76 6.83
CA ILE A 369 7.95 -9.82 5.42
C ILE A 369 6.43 -9.74 5.32
N GLY A 370 5.90 -8.52 5.23
CA GLY A 370 4.48 -8.26 5.34
C GLY A 370 4.08 -6.88 4.82
N HIS A 371 2.77 -6.71 4.62
CA HIS A 371 2.16 -5.51 4.08
C HIS A 371 2.05 -4.44 5.16
N LEU A 372 2.15 -3.18 4.78
CA LEU A 372 1.82 -2.08 5.67
C LEU A 372 0.31 -1.96 5.79
N TYR A 373 -0.19 -1.80 7.02
CA TYR A 373 -1.61 -1.62 7.28
C TYR A 373 -1.90 -0.19 7.69
N ALA A 374 -2.58 0.53 6.81
CA ALA A 374 -3.10 1.86 7.07
C ALA A 374 -4.61 1.86 6.80
N ASP A 375 -5.39 2.21 7.84
CA ASP A 375 -6.83 2.41 7.76
C ASP A 375 -7.28 3.22 8.99
N LEU A 376 -8.57 3.54 9.04
CA LEU A 376 -9.21 4.07 10.23
C LEU A 376 -9.30 2.98 11.33
N PRO A 377 -9.19 3.35 12.62
CA PRO A 377 -9.42 2.40 13.70
C PRO A 377 -10.88 1.90 13.71
N PRO A 378 -11.19 0.72 14.27
CA PRO A 378 -12.52 0.09 14.21
C PRO A 378 -13.73 0.98 14.53
N PRO A 379 -13.74 1.86 15.56
CA PRO A 379 -14.89 2.73 15.81
C PRO A 379 -15.16 3.76 14.70
N LEU A 380 -14.21 3.94 13.79
CA LEU A 380 -14.26 4.87 12.66
C LEU A 380 -14.24 4.15 11.30
N SER A 381 -13.96 2.85 11.27
CA SER A 381 -13.88 2.08 10.03
C SER A 381 -15.27 1.53 9.70
N PRO A 382 -15.94 2.04 8.66
CA PRO A 382 -17.20 1.49 8.20
C PRO A 382 -16.93 0.21 7.40
N PRO A 383 -17.91 -0.70 7.25
CA PRO A 383 -17.75 -1.85 6.37
C PRO A 383 -17.39 -1.43 4.94
N THR A 384 -16.29 -1.98 4.44
CA THR A 384 -15.65 -1.60 3.17
C THR A 384 -15.99 -2.51 1.99
N LEU A 385 -16.76 -3.57 2.24
CA LEU A 385 -17.30 -4.52 1.27
C LEU A 385 -18.83 -4.59 1.31
#